data_AF-A0A359KCH2-F1
#
_entry.id   AF-A0A359KCH2-F1
#
_cell.length_a   1.000
_cell.length_b   1.000
_cell.length_c   1.000
_cell.angle_alpha   90.00
_cell.angle_beta   90.00
_cell.angle_gamma   90.00
#
_symmetry.space_group_name_H-M   'P 1'
#
loop_
_entity.id
_entity.type
_entity.pdbx_description
1 polymer ?
#
loop_
_entity_poly.entity_id
_entity_poly.type
_entity_poly.pdbx_seq_one_letter_code
_entity_poly.pdbx_strand_id
1 'polypeptide(L)'
;MKNFNIRRKIAIGAALAAVVGAGSFAGASQARSDFYYQYYFYSDSNHTQMIGSFRQYCLNNTTIMTPPVTGEMSDFYTMEAIGRCPGLGDW
;
A
#
# COMPACT_ATOMS: atom_id res chain seq x y z
N MET A 1 -52.97 25.14 -37.54
CA MET A 1 -52.85 25.13 -36.06
C MET A 1 -52.24 23.80 -35.65
N LYS A 2 -50.97 23.76 -35.22
CA LYS A 2 -50.29 22.54 -34.76
C LYS A 2 -49.78 22.81 -33.34
N ASN A 3 -50.47 22.24 -32.36
CA ASN A 3 -50.16 22.35 -30.94
C ASN A 3 -48.91 21.52 -30.61
N PHE A 4 -47.76 22.17 -30.47
CA PHE A 4 -46.56 21.56 -29.88
C PHE A 4 -46.60 21.77 -28.37
N ASN A 5 -47.04 20.75 -27.65
CA ASN A 5 -47.01 20.71 -26.19
C ASN A 5 -46.43 19.37 -25.77
N ILE A 6 -45.16 19.34 -25.35
CA ILE A 6 -44.61 18.43 -24.34
C ILE A 6 -43.33 19.09 -23.82
N ARG A 7 -43.45 19.83 -22.72
CA ARG A 7 -42.32 20.28 -21.90
C ARG A 7 -41.85 19.09 -21.06
N ARG A 8 -40.92 18.27 -21.59
CA ARG A 8 -40.18 17.31 -20.76
C ARG A 8 -39.04 18.07 -20.07
N LYS A 9 -39.31 18.53 -18.85
CA LYS A 9 -38.31 19.00 -17.90
C LYS A 9 -37.41 17.81 -17.54
N ILE A 10 -36.25 17.70 -18.19
CA ILE A 10 -35.23 16.73 -17.82
C ILE A 10 -34.54 17.31 -16.58
N ALA A 11 -35.04 16.92 -15.40
CA ALA A 11 -34.36 17.14 -14.15
C ALA A 11 -33.13 16.21 -14.10
N ILE A 12 -31.97 16.71 -14.49
CA ILE A 12 -30.69 16.02 -14.28
C ILE A 12 -30.23 16.37 -12.87
N GLY A 13 -30.83 15.68 -11.90
CA GLY A 13 -30.30 15.56 -10.54
C GLY A 13 -29.68 14.18 -10.39
N ALA A 14 -28.36 14.09 -10.47
CA ALA A 14 -27.58 12.91 -10.07
C ALA A 14 -26.13 13.41 -9.88
N ALA A 15 -25.73 13.72 -8.65
CA ALA A 15 -25.22 12.79 -7.64
C ALA A 15 -23.71 12.99 -7.54
N LEU A 16 -23.29 13.68 -6.49
CA LEU A 16 -21.91 13.70 -5.99
C LEU A 16 -21.50 12.25 -5.70
N ALA A 17 -20.83 11.61 -6.66
CA ALA A 17 -20.15 10.34 -6.43
C ALA A 17 -18.85 10.64 -5.68
N ALA A 18 -18.94 10.64 -4.34
CA ALA A 18 -17.78 10.54 -3.49
C ALA A 18 -17.06 9.23 -3.83
N VAL A 19 -15.87 9.32 -4.43
CA VAL A 19 -14.98 8.18 -4.62
C VAL A 19 -14.36 7.86 -3.27
N VAL A 20 -15.12 7.14 -2.44
CA VAL A 20 -14.61 6.47 -1.24
C VAL A 20 -14.48 5.00 -1.60
N GLY A 21 -13.26 4.47 -1.52
CA GLY A 21 -13.04 3.03 -1.54
C GLY A 21 -12.15 2.54 -2.68
N ALA A 22 -10.85 2.75 -2.53
CA ALA A 22 -9.88 1.73 -2.88
C ALA A 22 -8.99 1.48 -1.67
N GLY A 23 -9.60 1.07 -0.56
CA GLY A 23 -8.90 0.27 0.44
C GLY A 23 -8.62 -1.06 -0.22
N SER A 24 -7.54 -1.16 -0.99
CA SER A 24 -7.00 -2.44 -1.38
C SER A 24 -6.54 -3.13 -0.09
N PHE A 25 -7.41 -3.97 0.47
CA PHE A 25 -7.00 -5.07 1.32
C PHE A 25 -6.14 -5.98 0.44
N ALA A 26 -4.89 -5.58 0.21
CA ALA A 26 -3.85 -6.51 -0.15
C ALA A 26 -3.62 -7.36 1.10
N GLY A 27 -4.47 -8.38 1.27
CA GLY A 27 -4.05 -9.58 1.96
C GLY A 27 -2.83 -10.05 1.19
N ALA A 28 -1.66 -9.64 1.68
CA ALA A 28 -0.38 -10.06 1.15
C ALA A 28 -0.34 -11.57 1.33
N SER A 29 -0.74 -12.27 0.28
CA SER A 29 -0.36 -13.65 0.05
C SER A 29 1.14 -13.70 0.31
N GLN A 30 1.54 -14.41 1.35
CA GLN A 30 2.93 -14.73 1.67
C GLN A 30 3.46 -15.63 0.54
N ALA A 31 3.63 -15.05 -0.65
CA ALA A 31 4.56 -15.59 -1.62
C ALA A 31 5.90 -15.65 -0.87
N ARG A 32 6.58 -16.80 -0.92
CA ARG A 32 7.99 -16.91 -0.55
C ARG A 32 8.74 -15.87 -1.36
N SER A 33 8.85 -14.69 -0.81
CA SER A 33 9.46 -13.55 -1.44
C SER A 33 10.87 -13.61 -0.91
N ASP A 34 11.80 -14.10 -1.74
CA ASP A 34 13.22 -13.98 -1.44
C ASP A 34 13.61 -12.49 -1.35
N PHE A 35 12.71 -11.56 -1.67
CA PHE A 35 12.93 -10.14 -1.46
C PHE A 35 12.97 -9.80 0.04
N TYR A 36 14.00 -9.07 0.45
CA TYR A 36 14.05 -8.40 1.74
C TYR A 36 13.71 -6.92 1.56
N TYR A 37 13.02 -6.36 2.55
CA TYR A 37 12.38 -5.06 2.47
C TYR A 37 12.97 -4.05 3.47
N GLN A 38 12.87 -2.77 3.11
CA GLN A 38 13.04 -1.63 4.00
C GLN A 38 11.65 -1.21 4.46
N TYR A 39 11.49 -1.11 5.77
CA TYR A 39 10.27 -0.59 6.38
C TYR A 39 10.53 0.81 6.91
N TYR A 40 9.58 1.71 6.62
CA TYR A 40 9.53 3.05 7.19
C TYR A 40 8.18 3.24 7.88
N PHE A 41 8.21 3.61 9.15
CA PHE A 41 7.04 3.84 9.99
C PHE A 41 6.78 5.33 10.12
N TYR A 42 5.50 5.70 10.11
CA TYR A 42 5.05 7.07 10.16
C TYR A 42 4.05 7.31 11.29
N SER A 43 3.95 8.57 11.73
CA SER A 43 3.02 9.01 12.77
C SER A 43 1.55 8.88 12.40
N ASP A 44 1.23 8.93 11.11
CA ASP A 44 -0.13 9.07 10.60
C ASP A 44 -0.28 8.44 9.21
N SER A 45 -1.53 8.23 8.78
CA SER A 45 -1.88 7.59 7.51
C SER A 45 -1.45 8.37 6.27
N ASN A 46 -1.15 9.67 6.39
CA ASN A 46 -0.66 10.48 5.28
C ASN A 46 0.87 10.43 5.17
N HIS A 47 1.55 9.65 6.02
CA HIS A 47 2.99 9.47 6.02
C HIS A 47 3.76 10.80 6.16
N THR A 48 3.28 11.72 7.00
CA THR A 48 3.87 13.07 7.09
C THR A 48 5.20 13.12 7.85
N GLN A 49 5.33 12.33 8.92
CA GLN A 49 6.54 12.26 9.73
C GLN A 49 6.97 10.81 9.94
N MET A 50 8.22 10.50 9.57
CA MET A 50 8.83 9.21 9.86
C MET A 50 9.22 9.13 11.33
N ILE A 51 8.75 8.09 12.03
CA ILE A 51 8.99 7.86 13.46
C ILE A 51 9.83 6.62 13.72
N GLY A 52 10.02 5.77 12.71
CA GLY A 52 10.91 4.63 12.82
C GLY A 52 11.20 3.96 11.50
N SER A 53 12.17 3.05 11.51
CA SER A 53 12.49 2.23 10.35
C SER A 53 13.21 0.96 10.76
N PHE A 54 13.13 -0.08 9.91
CA PHE A 54 14.07 -1.18 9.97
C PHE A 54 14.36 -1.71 8.57
N ARG A 55 15.52 -2.31 8.43
CA ARG A 55 15.95 -2.94 7.19
C ARG A 55 16.09 -4.43 7.38
N GLN A 56 15.30 -5.21 6.66
CA GLN A 56 15.55 -6.64 6.61
C GLN A 56 16.90 -6.93 5.94
N TYR A 57 17.56 -7.99 6.38
CA TYR A 57 18.81 -8.42 5.77
C TYR A 57 18.80 -9.92 5.53
N CYS A 58 19.55 -10.33 4.52
CA CYS A 58 19.71 -11.74 4.22
C CYS A 58 20.83 -12.33 5.09
N LEU A 59 20.50 -13.31 5.92
CA LEU A 59 21.45 -14.11 6.66
C LEU A 59 21.76 -15.38 5.87
N ASN A 60 23.06 -15.65 5.68
CA ASN A 60 23.59 -16.81 4.96
C ASN A 60 22.95 -17.00 3.57
N ASN A 61 22.66 -15.89 2.87
CA ASN A 61 22.00 -15.84 1.55
C ASN A 61 20.66 -16.57 1.44
N THR A 62 20.07 -17.02 2.54
CA THR A 62 18.98 -18.00 2.54
C THR A 62 17.82 -17.60 3.43
N THR A 63 18.10 -16.89 4.52
CA THR A 63 17.09 -16.54 5.52
C THR A 63 16.98 -15.03 5.64
N ILE A 64 15.79 -14.48 5.40
CA ILE A 64 15.52 -13.07 5.67
C ILE A 64 15.35 -12.89 7.18
N MET A 65 16.14 -11.99 7.75
CA MET A 65 16.09 -11.61 9.16
C MET A 65 15.55 -10.20 9.33
N THR A 66 14.70 -10.04 10.34
CA THR A 66 14.13 -8.75 10.74
C THR A 66 14.86 -8.24 11.97
N PRO A 67 15.65 -7.15 11.89
CA PRO A 67 16.26 -6.54 13.06
C PRO A 67 15.22 -5.76 13.90
N PRO A 68 15.58 -5.36 15.13
CA PRO A 68 14.75 -4.44 15.90
C PRO A 68 14.54 -3.11 15.17
N VAL A 69 13.38 -2.51 15.40
CA VAL A 69 13.04 -1.19 14.84
C VAL A 69 13.94 -0.12 15.44
N THR A 70 14.48 0.75 14.58
CA THR A 70 15.11 2.00 15.03
C THR A 70 14.01 3.05 15.16
N GLY A 71 13.72 3.49 16.38
CA GLY A 71 12.62 4.41 16.67
C GLY A 71 11.35 3.67 17.10
N GLU A 72 10.20 4.12 16.63
CA GLU A 72 8.88 3.60 17.00
C GLU A 72 8.22 2.83 15.86
N MET A 73 7.40 1.84 16.22
CA MET A 73 6.59 1.07 15.27
C MET A 73 5.18 1.65 15.20
N SER A 74 4.58 1.63 14.01
CA SER A 74 3.22 2.13 13.76
C SER A 74 2.54 1.30 12.68
N ASP A 75 1.21 1.33 12.66
CA ASP A 75 0.41 0.69 11.62
C ASP A 75 0.50 1.41 10.27
N PHE A 76 0.97 2.66 10.27
CA PHE A 76 1.22 3.44 9.07
C PHE A 76 2.66 3.23 8.62
N TYR A 77 2.86 2.32 7.67
CA TYR A 77 4.19 2.03 7.16
C TYR A 77 4.21 1.87 5.64
N THR A 78 5.38 2.16 5.07
CA THR A 78 5.71 1.82 3.69
C THR A 78 6.77 0.74 3.68
N MET A 79 6.64 -0.21 2.75
CA MET A 79 7.64 -1.25 2.49
C MET A 79 8.23 -1.07 1.10
N GLU A 80 9.56 -1.08 1.02
CA GLU A 80 10.31 -0.99 -0.22
C GLU A 80 11.17 -2.24 -0.41
N ALA A 81 11.06 -2.91 -1.56
CA ALA A 81 11.89 -4.07 -1.85
C ALA A 81 13.31 -3.61 -2.19
N ILE A 82 14.31 -4.01 -1.40
CA ILE A 82 15.70 -3.54 -1.57
C ILE A 82 16.53 -4.52 -2.41
N GLY A 83 16.17 -5.80 -2.38
CA GLY A 83 16.89 -6.84 -3.11
C GLY A 83 16.34 -8.21 -2.79
N ARG A 84 16.90 -9.25 -3.43
CA ARG A 84 16.60 -10.65 -3.13
C ARG A 84 17.75 -11.32 -2.39
N CYS A 85 17.40 -12.16 -1.43
CA CYS A 85 18.24 -13.26 -0.97
C CYS A 85 18.53 -14.20 -2.16
N PRO A 86 19.80 -14.53 -2.43
CA PRO A 86 20.18 -15.46 -3.51
C PRO A 86 19.63 -16.89 -3.36
N GLY A 87 19.12 -17.26 -2.18
CA GLY A 87 18.72 -18.62 -1.86
C GLY A 87 19.90 -19.60 -1.83
N LEU A 88 19.59 -20.89 -1.61
CA LEU A 88 20.54 -21.99 -1.81
C LEU A 88 20.60 -22.31 -3.31
N GLY A 89 21.28 -21.49 -4.14
CA GLY A 89 21.45 -21.88 -5.54
C GLY A 89 21.95 -20.88 -6.57
N ASP A 90 22.14 -19.58 -6.26
CA ASP A 90 22.72 -18.63 -7.24
C ASP A 90 24.26 -18.63 -7.19
N TRP A 91 24.89 -19.76 -7.54
CA TRP A 91 26.32 -19.86 -7.87
C TRP A 91 26.56 -20.77 -9.07
#